data_AF-A0A1B9LYZ0-F1
#
_entry.id   AF-A0A1B9LYZ0-F1
#
_cell.length_a   1.000
_cell.length_b   1.000
_cell.length_c   1.000
_cell.angle_alpha   90.00
_cell.angle_beta   90.00
_cell.angle_gamma   90.00
#
_symmetry.space_group_name_H-M   'P 1'
#
loop_
_entity.id
_entity.type
_entity.pdbx_description
1 polymer ?
#
loop_
_entity_poly.entity_id
_entity_poly.type
_entity_poly.pdbx_seq_one_letter_code
_entity_poly.pdbx_strand_id
1 'polypeptide(L)'
;MYAIPRDLENGLPIPGIWDSDYGFLIQSTNPESYALNFPTTGANGLYFYLAIRGDADELTWEPVTHEGISATMSYAYAGENNFTHERCKIYVCVKVRLTGPEAVSQWRNPYPNRIAKPRLPQTFEIIGRDREGNEVIKYGFVLQKWFAFRADYRFHHPEGEKTFQIQESWCSSLGYRMANINEVTNAVCIDRANGGASYNGCPGDVVSAIPSSLWWVRDRRINRHDRRIGAGLLTEWGYLAYYDASIPPDWYWARGPAENSVYAYHVSLAGGQIRIIWKGNDRGAMCVTP
;
A
#
# COMPACT_ATOMS: atom_id res chain seq x y z
N MET A 1 -19.15 -10.69 -0.63
CA MET A 1 -17.94 -10.67 0.23
C MET A 1 -17.10 -9.49 -0.20
N TYR A 2 -16.40 -8.85 0.73
CA TYR A 2 -15.55 -7.69 0.48
C TYR A 2 -14.16 -7.90 1.06
N ALA A 3 -13.17 -7.23 0.48
CA ALA A 3 -11.84 -7.11 1.06
C ALA A 3 -11.62 -5.67 1.54
N ILE A 4 -11.60 -5.50 2.86
CA ILE A 4 -11.66 -4.20 3.52
C ILE A 4 -10.25 -3.82 3.99
N PRO A 5 -9.54 -2.90 3.31
CA PRO A 5 -8.30 -2.33 3.85
C PRO A 5 -8.61 -1.55 5.13
N ARG A 6 -7.59 -1.30 5.96
CA ARG A 6 -7.77 -0.64 7.25
C ARG A 6 -8.22 0.82 7.12
N ASP A 7 -7.84 1.48 6.03
CA ASP A 7 -8.26 2.82 5.69
C ASP A 7 -9.35 2.81 4.61
N LEU A 8 -10.48 3.43 4.91
CA LEU A 8 -11.61 3.61 3.99
C LEU A 8 -11.73 5.06 3.49
N GLU A 9 -10.93 5.99 4.01
CA GLU A 9 -11.01 7.41 3.65
C GLU A 9 -10.56 7.65 2.20
N ASN A 10 -10.85 8.85 1.68
CA ASN A 10 -10.44 9.32 0.34
C ASN A 10 -10.94 8.47 -0.86
N GLY A 11 -11.76 7.45 -0.63
CA GLY A 11 -12.40 6.67 -1.68
C GLY A 11 -13.64 7.38 -2.21
N LEU A 12 -13.49 8.07 -3.35
CA LEU A 12 -14.66 8.32 -4.19
C LEU A 12 -15.30 6.95 -4.51
N PRO A 13 -16.63 6.79 -4.39
CA PRO A 13 -17.28 5.57 -4.84
C PRO A 13 -16.93 5.31 -6.30
N ILE A 14 -16.35 4.15 -6.58
CA ILE A 14 -16.00 3.72 -7.93
C ILE A 14 -16.84 2.47 -8.21
N PRO A 15 -17.89 2.59 -9.04
CA PRO A 15 -18.82 1.49 -9.30
C PRO A 15 -18.09 0.21 -9.71
N GLY A 16 -18.46 -0.90 -9.06
CA GLY A 16 -17.88 -2.23 -9.32
C GLY A 16 -16.49 -2.47 -8.73
N ILE A 17 -15.82 -1.46 -8.17
CA ILE A 17 -14.47 -1.58 -7.61
C ILE A 17 -14.44 -1.28 -6.11
N TRP A 18 -14.99 -0.14 -5.70
CA TRP A 18 -14.87 0.37 -4.34
C TRP A 18 -16.22 0.80 -3.75
N ASP A 19 -16.51 0.24 -2.58
CA ASP A 19 -17.61 0.61 -1.70
C ASP A 19 -17.06 1.45 -0.52
N SER A 20 -17.65 2.62 -0.25
CA SER A 20 -17.14 3.52 0.81
C SER A 20 -17.28 2.95 2.22
N ASP A 21 -18.21 2.02 2.42
CA ASP A 21 -18.40 1.36 3.70
C ASP A 21 -17.59 0.06 3.77
N TYR A 22 -17.54 -0.72 2.70
CA TYR A 22 -17.00 -2.08 2.75
C TYR A 22 -15.70 -2.29 1.95
N GLY A 23 -15.11 -1.25 1.37
CA GLY A 23 -13.82 -1.35 0.68
C GLY A 23 -13.92 -2.03 -0.69
N PHE A 24 -12.97 -2.90 -1.03
CA PHE A 24 -12.90 -3.49 -2.37
C PHE A 24 -13.93 -4.60 -2.56
N LEU A 25 -14.64 -4.53 -3.70
CA LEU A 25 -15.43 -5.63 -4.20
C LEU A 25 -14.50 -6.71 -4.75
N ILE A 26 -14.84 -7.97 -4.51
CA ILE A 26 -14.16 -9.10 -5.15
C ILE A 26 -14.45 -9.07 -6.65
N GLN A 27 -13.40 -9.06 -7.46
CA GLN A 27 -13.50 -8.97 -8.91
C GLN A 27 -13.68 -10.35 -9.55
N SER A 28 -13.05 -11.39 -8.99
CA SER A 28 -13.22 -12.76 -9.50
C SER A 28 -12.95 -13.82 -8.42
N THR A 29 -13.64 -14.95 -8.52
CA THR A 29 -13.34 -16.17 -7.75
C THR A 29 -12.60 -17.23 -8.58
N ASN A 30 -12.43 -17.01 -9.89
CA ASN A 30 -11.63 -17.87 -10.77
C ASN A 30 -10.13 -17.65 -10.50
N PRO A 31 -9.36 -18.71 -10.17
CA PRO A 31 -7.92 -18.61 -9.95
C PRO A 31 -7.13 -17.93 -11.07
N GLU A 32 -7.53 -18.09 -12.33
CA GLU A 32 -6.88 -17.45 -13.48
C GLU A 32 -7.01 -15.91 -13.48
N SER A 33 -7.91 -15.37 -12.65
CA SER A 33 -8.24 -13.94 -12.59
C SER A 33 -7.97 -13.31 -11.22
N TYR A 34 -7.27 -13.99 -10.31
CA TYR A 34 -6.96 -13.44 -8.98
C TYR A 34 -6.09 -12.19 -9.01
N ALA A 35 -5.38 -11.92 -10.11
CA ALA A 35 -4.64 -10.66 -10.29
C ALA A 35 -5.55 -9.43 -10.37
N LEU A 36 -6.87 -9.60 -10.55
CA LEU A 36 -7.86 -8.52 -10.50
C LEU A 36 -8.31 -8.20 -9.06
N ASN A 37 -8.05 -9.08 -8.09
CA ASN A 37 -8.46 -8.88 -6.71
C ASN A 37 -7.42 -8.09 -5.93
N PHE A 38 -7.89 -7.32 -4.95
CA PHE A 38 -7.03 -6.70 -3.96
C PHE A 38 -6.47 -7.75 -2.98
N PRO A 39 -5.23 -7.63 -2.48
CA PRO A 39 -4.21 -6.67 -2.90
C PRO A 39 -3.34 -7.20 -4.06
N THR A 40 -2.80 -6.27 -4.87
CA THR A 40 -1.71 -6.56 -5.81
C THR A 40 -0.35 -6.08 -5.31
N THR A 41 -0.34 -5.31 -4.23
CA THR A 41 0.86 -4.79 -3.56
C THR A 41 0.89 -5.22 -2.10
N GLY A 42 2.07 -5.36 -1.49
CA GLY A 42 2.18 -5.75 -0.09
C GLY A 42 3.39 -5.16 0.61
N ALA A 43 3.34 -5.17 1.94
CA ALA A 43 4.46 -4.89 2.82
C ALA A 43 4.24 -5.60 4.15
N ASN A 44 5.31 -5.76 4.92
CA ASN A 44 5.22 -6.39 6.23
C ASN A 44 4.30 -5.58 7.17
N GLY A 45 3.35 -6.25 7.81
CA GLY A 45 2.42 -5.65 8.77
C GLY A 45 1.17 -5.01 8.14
N LEU A 46 1.03 -5.03 6.81
CA LEU A 46 -0.23 -4.70 6.16
C LEU A 46 -1.26 -5.82 6.39
N TYR A 47 -2.52 -5.44 6.51
CA TYR A 47 -3.60 -6.39 6.74
C TYR A 47 -4.93 -5.85 6.22
N PHE A 48 -5.84 -6.74 5.85
CA PHE A 48 -7.18 -6.37 5.46
C PHE A 48 -8.18 -7.33 6.10
N TYR A 49 -9.46 -6.99 6.07
CA TYR A 49 -10.51 -7.86 6.55
C TYR A 49 -11.26 -8.46 5.37
N LEU A 50 -11.46 -9.78 5.37
CA LEU A 50 -12.46 -10.41 4.53
C LEU A 50 -13.81 -10.33 5.25
N ALA A 51 -14.75 -9.57 4.70
CA ALA A 51 -16.11 -9.50 5.19
C ALA A 51 -17.00 -10.48 4.44
N ILE A 52 -17.42 -11.52 5.16
CA ILE A 52 -18.13 -12.68 4.66
C ILE A 52 -19.57 -12.63 5.18
N ARG A 53 -20.54 -12.88 4.29
CA ARG A 53 -21.96 -12.95 4.66
C ARG A 53 -22.37 -14.40 4.84
N GLY A 54 -23.18 -14.67 5.88
CA GLY A 54 -23.63 -16.01 6.23
C GLY A 54 -22.82 -16.62 7.38
N ASP A 55 -23.03 -17.90 7.62
CA ASP A 55 -22.46 -18.65 8.74
C ASP A 55 -21.03 -19.07 8.40
N ALA A 56 -20.07 -18.19 8.72
CA ALA A 56 -18.64 -18.38 8.46
C ALA A 56 -17.78 -18.18 9.73
N ASP A 57 -18.43 -18.13 10.89
CA ASP A 57 -17.87 -17.88 12.22
C ASP A 57 -17.14 -19.08 12.82
N GLU A 58 -17.31 -20.26 12.24
CA GLU A 58 -16.68 -21.51 12.69
C GLU A 58 -15.68 -22.11 11.69
N LEU A 59 -15.29 -21.37 10.66
CA LEU A 59 -14.31 -21.83 9.68
C LEU A 59 -12.89 -21.91 10.27
N THR A 60 -12.14 -22.89 9.81
CA THR A 60 -10.71 -23.02 10.07
C THR A 60 -9.91 -22.47 8.89
N TRP A 61 -8.80 -21.80 9.20
CA TRP A 61 -7.97 -21.08 8.22
C TRP A 61 -6.50 -21.43 8.44
N GLU A 62 -5.86 -22.00 7.43
CA GLU A 62 -4.43 -22.33 7.49
C GLU A 62 -3.58 -21.21 6.88
N PRO A 63 -2.42 -20.87 7.47
CA PRO A 63 -1.55 -19.85 6.92
C PRO A 63 -0.97 -20.29 5.57
N VAL A 64 -0.87 -19.35 4.62
CA VAL A 64 -0.29 -19.59 3.30
C VAL A 64 1.02 -18.84 3.17
N THR A 65 2.09 -19.52 2.74
CA THR A 65 3.43 -18.91 2.65
C THR A 65 4.08 -19.18 1.30
N HIS A 66 4.50 -18.11 0.62
CA HIS A 66 5.25 -18.16 -0.64
C HIS A 66 6.38 -17.14 -0.61
N GLU A 67 7.58 -17.55 -1.03
CA GLU A 67 8.72 -16.63 -1.21
C GLU A 67 9.08 -15.80 0.05
N GLY A 68 8.83 -16.35 1.24
CA GLY A 68 9.06 -15.68 2.53
C GLY A 68 7.99 -14.67 2.93
N ILE A 69 6.86 -14.59 2.20
CA ILE A 69 5.66 -13.84 2.58
C ILE A 69 4.61 -14.83 3.10
N SER A 70 4.05 -14.56 4.26
CA SER A 70 2.96 -15.34 4.88
C SER A 70 1.69 -14.52 5.01
N ALA A 71 0.56 -15.09 4.57
CA ALA A 71 -0.78 -14.62 4.88
C ALA A 71 -1.34 -15.44 6.04
N THR A 72 -1.65 -14.78 7.16
CA THR A 72 -2.23 -15.41 8.35
C THR A 72 -3.62 -14.86 8.63
N MET A 73 -4.56 -15.74 8.95
CA MET A 73 -5.95 -15.38 9.21
C MET A 73 -6.27 -15.43 10.70
N SER A 74 -7.02 -14.45 11.18
CA SER A 74 -7.61 -14.46 12.52
C SER A 74 -9.00 -13.85 12.46
N TYR A 75 -9.95 -14.36 13.26
CA TYR A 75 -11.23 -13.69 13.42
C TYR A 75 -11.05 -12.28 13.99
N ALA A 76 -11.89 -11.37 13.53
CA ALA A 76 -12.00 -10.02 14.07
C ALA A 76 -13.45 -9.79 14.47
N TYR A 77 -13.67 -9.56 15.76
CA TYR A 77 -15.01 -9.46 16.32
C TYR A 77 -15.51 -8.01 16.32
N ALA A 78 -16.83 -7.85 16.18
CA ALA A 78 -17.46 -6.55 16.32
C ALA A 78 -17.18 -5.99 17.72
N GLY A 79 -16.67 -4.75 17.79
CA GLY A 79 -16.40 -4.07 19.05
C GLY A 79 -14.95 -4.17 19.56
N GLU A 80 -14.07 -4.93 18.90
CA GLU A 80 -12.62 -4.86 19.18
C GLU A 80 -12.07 -3.43 19.01
N ASN A 81 -12.64 -2.69 18.06
CA ASN A 81 -12.39 -1.26 17.87
C ASN A 81 -13.55 -0.63 17.06
N ASN A 82 -13.56 0.70 16.96
CA ASN A 82 -14.60 1.43 16.20
C ASN A 82 -14.72 0.97 14.75
N PHE A 83 -13.62 0.53 14.12
CA PHE A 83 -13.63 0.10 12.73
C PHE A 83 -14.34 -1.25 12.55
N THR A 84 -14.01 -2.25 13.37
CA THR A 84 -14.70 -3.55 13.29
C THR A 84 -16.12 -3.49 13.83
N HIS A 85 -16.42 -2.58 14.76
CA HIS A 85 -17.76 -2.41 15.34
C HIS A 85 -18.84 -2.18 14.27
N GLU A 86 -18.58 -1.31 13.30
CA GLU A 86 -19.58 -0.99 12.29
C GLU A 86 -19.65 -2.05 11.17
N ARG A 87 -18.52 -2.65 10.82
CA ARG A 87 -18.41 -3.50 9.62
C ARG A 87 -18.57 -4.99 9.89
N CYS A 88 -18.23 -5.44 11.09
CA CYS A 88 -18.28 -6.85 11.48
C CYS A 88 -19.53 -7.18 12.31
N LYS A 89 -20.51 -6.26 12.34
CA LYS A 89 -21.78 -6.47 13.03
C LYS A 89 -22.72 -7.42 12.28
N ILE A 90 -22.69 -7.35 10.94
CA ILE A 90 -23.54 -8.16 10.04
C ILE A 90 -22.75 -9.10 9.14
N TYR A 91 -21.42 -8.98 9.16
CA TYR A 91 -20.48 -9.83 8.43
C TYR A 91 -19.56 -10.53 9.42
N VAL A 92 -19.19 -11.77 9.11
CA VAL A 92 -18.02 -12.39 9.73
C VAL A 92 -16.78 -11.75 9.12
N CYS A 93 -15.93 -11.17 9.96
CA CYS A 93 -14.68 -10.56 9.54
C CYS A 93 -13.50 -11.47 9.86
N VAL A 94 -12.68 -11.74 8.85
CA VAL A 94 -11.40 -12.44 9.01
C VAL A 94 -10.28 -11.47 8.67
N LYS A 95 -9.46 -11.10 9.66
CA LYS A 95 -8.25 -10.30 9.46
C LYS A 95 -7.21 -11.17 8.77
N VAL A 96 -6.84 -10.79 7.56
CA VAL A 96 -5.74 -11.35 6.78
C VAL A 96 -4.53 -10.45 6.96
N ARG A 97 -3.50 -10.92 7.67
CA ARG A 97 -2.24 -10.19 7.89
C ARG A 97 -1.14 -10.72 6.97
N LEU A 98 -0.44 -9.81 6.31
CA LEU A 98 0.75 -10.09 5.52
C LEU A 98 2.00 -9.88 6.37
N THR A 99 2.83 -10.92 6.47
CA THR A 99 4.15 -10.88 7.13
C THR A 99 5.20 -11.28 6.11
N GLY A 100 6.36 -10.62 6.11
CA GLY A 100 7.40 -10.95 5.15
C GLY A 100 8.66 -10.09 5.33
N PRO A 101 9.53 -10.03 4.31
CA PRO A 101 10.80 -9.32 4.42
C PRO A 101 10.60 -7.84 4.71
N GLU A 102 11.36 -7.33 5.69
CA GLU A 102 11.26 -5.97 6.21
C GLU A 102 12.64 -5.48 6.67
N ALA A 103 12.78 -4.19 6.97
CA ALA A 103 14.09 -3.55 7.19
C ALA A 103 14.15 -2.63 8.43
N VAL A 104 13.16 -2.68 9.33
CA VAL A 104 13.03 -1.86 10.55
C VAL A 104 14.29 -1.95 11.41
N SER A 105 14.82 -3.16 11.60
CA SER A 105 16.07 -3.38 12.34
C SER A 105 17.30 -2.68 11.74
N GLN A 106 17.24 -2.32 10.45
CA GLN A 106 18.33 -1.71 9.69
C GLN A 106 18.14 -0.22 9.41
N TRP A 107 17.09 0.43 9.92
CA TRP A 107 16.79 1.83 9.60
C TRP A 107 17.90 2.82 9.98
N ARG A 108 18.59 2.54 11.09
CA ARG A 108 19.73 3.34 11.58
C ARG A 108 21.06 2.94 10.94
N ASN A 109 21.09 1.87 10.16
CA ASN A 109 22.29 1.45 9.45
C ASN A 109 22.32 2.15 8.07
N PRO A 110 23.29 3.06 7.82
CA PRO A 110 23.44 3.69 6.50
C PRO A 110 23.85 2.71 5.40
N TYR A 111 24.43 1.55 5.77
CA TYR A 111 24.91 0.50 4.87
C TYR A 111 24.20 -0.83 5.21
N PRO A 112 22.91 -0.97 4.85
CA PRO A 112 22.12 -2.12 5.26
C PRO A 112 22.61 -3.38 4.53
N ASN A 113 22.43 -4.52 5.18
CA ASN A 113 22.57 -5.82 4.57
C ASN A 113 21.34 -6.14 3.72
N ARG A 114 21.53 -6.99 2.71
CA ARG A 114 20.43 -7.54 1.92
C ARG A 114 19.39 -8.21 2.80
N ILE A 115 18.12 -7.99 2.48
CA ILE A 115 17.00 -8.73 3.04
C ILE A 115 16.50 -9.75 2.02
N ALA A 116 15.70 -10.72 2.47
CA ALA A 116 15.03 -11.64 1.56
C ALA A 116 14.24 -10.85 0.51
N LYS A 117 14.34 -11.28 -0.76
CA LYS A 117 13.71 -10.63 -1.90
C LYS A 117 12.73 -11.62 -2.54
N PRO A 118 11.43 -11.49 -2.28
CA PRO A 118 10.42 -12.40 -2.82
C PRO A 118 10.42 -12.39 -4.35
N ARG A 119 10.28 -13.55 -4.98
CA ARG A 119 10.08 -13.64 -6.45
C ARG A 119 8.60 -13.46 -6.77
N LEU A 120 8.23 -12.26 -7.19
CA LEU A 120 6.84 -11.91 -7.56
C LEU A 120 6.67 -11.91 -9.10
N PRO A 121 5.46 -12.16 -9.62
CA PRO A 121 4.19 -12.29 -8.91
C PRO A 121 4.00 -13.63 -8.18
N GLN A 122 3.25 -13.63 -7.08
CA GLN A 122 2.84 -14.84 -6.34
C GLN A 122 1.34 -14.84 -6.06
N THR A 123 0.70 -15.98 -6.31
CA THR A 123 -0.72 -16.21 -6.03
C THR A 123 -0.88 -16.71 -4.59
N PHE A 124 -1.79 -16.10 -3.85
CA PHE A 124 -2.20 -16.54 -2.52
C PHE A 124 -3.67 -16.96 -2.56
N GLU A 125 -3.98 -18.12 -2.00
CA GLU A 125 -5.35 -18.63 -1.89
C GLU A 125 -5.70 -18.88 -0.43
N ILE A 126 -6.58 -18.06 0.12
CA ILE A 126 -7.09 -18.17 1.47
C ILE A 126 -8.35 -19.05 1.42
N ILE A 127 -8.32 -20.16 2.15
CA ILE A 127 -9.38 -21.17 2.14
C ILE A 127 -9.93 -21.31 3.56
N GLY A 128 -11.24 -21.12 3.70
CA GLY A 128 -11.98 -21.35 4.93
C GLY A 128 -12.63 -22.73 4.87
N ARG A 129 -12.28 -23.60 5.82
CA ARG A 129 -12.76 -24.98 5.88
C ARG A 129 -13.73 -25.21 7.03
N ASP A 130 -14.75 -26.03 6.83
CA ASP A 130 -15.64 -26.47 7.91
C ASP A 130 -14.93 -27.47 8.85
N ARG A 131 -15.69 -28.00 9.82
CA ARG A 131 -15.16 -28.96 10.82
C ARG A 131 -14.81 -30.31 10.18
N GLU A 132 -15.42 -30.64 9.06
CA GLU A 132 -15.18 -31.83 8.25
C GLU A 132 -14.00 -31.66 7.27
N GLY A 133 -13.45 -30.45 7.16
CA GLY A 133 -12.31 -30.11 6.29
C GLY A 133 -12.69 -29.72 4.85
N ASN A 134 -13.98 -29.58 4.55
CA ASN A 134 -14.46 -29.19 3.23
C ASN A 134 -14.18 -27.70 2.98
N GLU A 135 -13.82 -27.34 1.74
CA GLU A 135 -13.66 -25.94 1.34
C GLU A 135 -15.02 -25.25 1.25
N VAL A 136 -15.30 -24.32 2.16
CA VAL A 136 -16.55 -23.55 2.17
C VAL A 136 -16.36 -22.20 1.48
N ILE A 137 -15.22 -21.56 1.73
CA ILE A 137 -14.89 -20.24 1.21
C ILE A 137 -13.49 -20.22 0.62
N LYS A 138 -13.35 -19.51 -0.51
CA LYS A 138 -12.06 -19.26 -1.15
C LYS A 138 -11.92 -17.79 -1.53
N TYR A 139 -10.79 -17.21 -1.17
CA TYR A 139 -10.40 -15.88 -1.58
C TYR A 139 -8.97 -15.89 -2.10
N GLY A 140 -8.78 -15.48 -3.35
CA GLY A 140 -7.45 -15.45 -3.94
C GLY A 140 -7.05 -14.07 -4.45
N PHE A 141 -5.75 -13.77 -4.34
CA PHE A 141 -5.14 -12.53 -4.84
C PHE A 141 -3.72 -12.81 -5.33
N VAL A 142 -3.16 -11.89 -6.12
CA VAL A 142 -1.79 -12.01 -6.65
C VAL A 142 -0.96 -10.81 -6.23
N LEU A 143 0.03 -11.03 -5.36
CA LEU A 143 1.00 -9.99 -5.05
C LEU A 143 1.98 -9.83 -6.21
N GLN A 144 1.99 -8.67 -6.82
CA GLN A 144 2.90 -8.29 -7.90
C GLN A 144 4.13 -7.54 -7.37
N LYS A 145 3.99 -6.80 -6.26
CA LYS A 145 5.07 -5.98 -5.70
C LYS A 145 5.10 -6.07 -4.17
N TRP A 146 6.32 -6.09 -3.62
CA TRP A 146 6.55 -6.04 -2.18
C TRP A 146 7.40 -4.85 -1.79
N PHE A 147 6.97 -4.11 -0.78
CA PHE A 147 7.59 -2.89 -0.31
C PHE A 147 8.29 -3.08 1.04
N ALA A 148 9.46 -2.48 1.17
CA ALA A 148 10.17 -2.27 2.42
C ALA A 148 10.43 -0.77 2.59
N PHE A 149 10.38 -0.29 3.83
CA PHE A 149 10.47 1.14 4.13
C PHE A 149 11.72 1.44 4.93
N ARG A 150 12.18 2.68 4.83
CA ARG A 150 13.09 3.33 5.79
C ARG A 150 12.47 4.63 6.24
N ALA A 151 12.11 4.76 7.51
CA ALA A 151 11.48 5.97 7.97
C ALA A 151 12.44 7.17 8.07
N ASP A 152 11.87 8.35 7.86
CA ASP A 152 12.49 9.61 8.27
C ASP A 152 11.83 10.18 9.54
N TYR A 153 12.22 9.66 10.70
CA TYR A 153 11.65 10.12 11.96
C TYR A 153 12.43 11.34 12.50
N ARG A 154 11.95 12.54 12.16
CA ARG A 154 12.53 13.83 12.60
C ARG A 154 12.57 14.02 14.13
N PHE A 155 11.80 13.25 14.90
CA PHE A 155 11.70 13.35 16.37
C PHE A 155 12.59 12.37 17.15
N HIS A 156 13.34 11.51 16.46
CA HIS A 156 14.35 10.63 17.04
C HIS A 156 15.60 10.83 16.20
N HIS A 157 16.44 11.79 16.61
CA HIS A 157 17.77 12.11 16.08
C HIS A 157 18.28 11.06 15.06
N PRO A 158 18.02 11.24 13.75
CA PRO A 158 18.44 10.25 12.79
C PRO A 158 19.95 10.30 12.67
N GLU A 159 20.63 9.21 13.03
CA GLU A 159 22.00 8.99 12.60
C GLU A 159 21.99 8.74 11.09
N GLY A 160 22.67 9.61 10.34
CA GLY A 160 22.87 9.47 8.89
C GLY A 160 21.96 10.33 8.02
N GLU A 161 22.56 10.88 6.97
CA GLU A 161 21.91 11.67 5.92
C GLU A 161 20.86 10.83 5.18
N LYS A 162 19.68 11.40 4.87
CA LYS A 162 18.57 10.72 4.18
C LYS A 162 18.19 11.43 2.88
N THR A 163 19.20 12.02 2.25
CA THR A 163 19.08 12.61 0.93
C THR A 163 18.75 11.58 -0.13
N PHE A 164 18.28 12.05 -1.28
CA PHE A 164 17.79 11.20 -2.35
C PHE A 164 18.79 10.11 -2.76
N GLN A 165 20.06 10.48 -2.99
CA GLN A 165 21.10 9.51 -3.39
C GLN A 165 21.39 8.47 -2.30
N ILE A 166 21.39 8.88 -1.02
CA ILE A 166 21.61 7.96 0.09
C ILE A 166 20.48 6.94 0.18
N GLN A 167 19.23 7.39 0.05
CA GLN A 167 18.07 6.51 0.12
C GLN A 167 17.96 5.57 -1.10
N GLU A 168 18.35 6.04 -2.28
CA GLU A 168 18.46 5.20 -3.48
C GLU A 168 19.52 4.10 -3.29
N SER A 169 20.69 4.47 -2.77
CA SER A 169 21.77 3.52 -2.47
C SER A 169 21.37 2.55 -1.35
N TRP A 170 20.60 3.01 -0.37
CA TRP A 170 20.08 2.19 0.72
C TRP A 170 19.12 1.12 0.20
N CYS A 171 18.15 1.49 -0.64
CA CYS A 171 17.27 0.50 -1.30
C CYS A 171 18.06 -0.51 -2.14
N SER A 172 19.06 -0.03 -2.90
CA SER A 172 19.92 -0.89 -3.71
C SER A 172 20.71 -1.89 -2.86
N SER A 173 21.18 -1.46 -1.69
CA SER A 173 21.94 -2.30 -0.75
C SER A 173 21.08 -3.40 -0.12
N LEU A 174 19.78 -3.15 0.09
CA LEU A 174 18.81 -4.18 0.48
C LEU A 174 18.59 -5.25 -0.61
N GLY A 175 19.00 -4.99 -1.86
CA GLY A 175 18.66 -5.81 -3.03
C GLY A 175 17.35 -5.40 -3.70
N TYR A 176 16.80 -4.25 -3.31
CA TYR A 176 15.57 -3.65 -3.81
C TYR A 176 15.92 -2.44 -4.69
N ARG A 177 14.92 -1.71 -5.19
CA ARG A 177 15.12 -0.40 -5.83
C ARG A 177 14.18 0.63 -5.21
N MET A 178 14.50 1.90 -5.37
CA MET A 178 13.55 2.95 -5.02
C MET A 178 12.28 2.82 -5.88
N ALA A 179 11.12 2.99 -5.26
CA ALA A 179 9.83 2.91 -5.93
C ALA A 179 9.63 4.10 -6.89
N ASN A 180 8.99 3.86 -8.03
CA ASN A 180 8.51 4.93 -8.90
C ASN A 180 7.15 5.46 -8.40
N ILE A 181 6.82 6.72 -8.70
CA ILE A 181 5.56 7.34 -8.31
C ILE A 181 4.33 6.51 -8.74
N ASN A 182 4.38 5.89 -9.93
CA ASN A 182 3.30 5.08 -10.50
C ASN A 182 3.15 3.69 -9.85
N GLU A 183 4.03 3.34 -8.92
CA GLU A 183 3.91 2.13 -8.10
C GLU A 183 3.33 2.44 -6.73
N VAL A 184 3.22 3.73 -6.39
CA VAL A 184 2.80 4.20 -5.07
C VAL A 184 1.41 4.84 -5.13
N THR A 185 1.11 5.63 -6.15
CA THR A 185 -0.12 6.45 -6.19
C THR A 185 -0.59 6.67 -7.63
N ASN A 186 -1.89 6.84 -7.82
CA ASN A 186 -2.51 7.30 -9.07
C ASN A 186 -2.90 8.79 -9.03
N ALA A 187 -2.39 9.53 -8.05
CA ALA A 187 -2.63 10.95 -7.96
C ALA A 187 -2.10 11.69 -9.19
N VAL A 188 -2.76 12.80 -9.52
CA VAL A 188 -2.39 13.67 -10.62
C VAL A 188 -1.81 14.95 -10.04
N CYS A 189 -0.60 15.27 -10.47
CA CYS A 189 0.09 16.48 -10.10
C CYS A 189 0.07 17.39 -11.34
N ILE A 190 -0.69 18.48 -11.32
CA ILE A 190 -0.77 19.45 -12.42
C ILE A 190 -0.47 20.84 -11.86
N ASP A 191 0.21 21.67 -12.65
CA ASP A 191 0.51 23.05 -12.26
C ASP A 191 -0.74 23.92 -12.18
N ARG A 192 -0.77 24.82 -11.20
CA ARG A 192 -1.83 25.82 -11.12
C ARG A 192 -1.60 26.84 -12.23
N ALA A 193 -2.58 26.98 -13.14
CA ALA A 193 -2.58 27.90 -14.28
C ALA A 193 -2.33 29.40 -13.97
N ASN A 194 -2.17 29.79 -12.70
CA ASN A 194 -1.99 31.18 -12.27
C ASN A 194 -0.56 31.50 -11.81
N GLY A 195 0.47 30.95 -12.47
CA GLY A 195 1.86 31.45 -12.41
C GLY A 195 2.55 31.48 -11.04
N GLY A 196 1.89 31.03 -9.97
CA GLY A 196 2.48 30.93 -8.65
C GLY A 196 3.27 29.63 -8.56
N ALA A 197 4.55 29.70 -8.92
CA ALA A 197 5.52 28.65 -8.62
C ALA A 197 5.52 28.44 -7.09
N SER A 198 4.74 27.49 -6.62
CA SER A 198 4.87 26.99 -5.26
C SER A 198 6.24 26.34 -5.19
N TYR A 199 7.10 26.81 -4.29
CA TYR A 199 8.41 26.23 -3.97
C TYR A 199 8.35 24.74 -3.54
N ASN A 200 7.14 24.15 -3.49
CA ASN A 200 6.78 22.77 -3.20
C ASN A 200 5.65 22.28 -4.16
N GLY A 201 5.70 22.70 -5.43
CA GLY A 201 4.67 22.49 -6.45
C GLY A 201 4.82 21.19 -7.24
N CYS A 202 3.86 20.94 -8.12
CA CYS A 202 4.03 19.96 -9.19
C CYS A 202 5.07 20.48 -10.19
N PRO A 203 5.84 19.61 -10.86
CA PRO A 203 6.80 20.05 -11.88
C PRO A 203 6.18 20.19 -13.29
N GLY A 204 4.86 20.06 -13.42
CA GLY A 204 4.14 19.97 -14.70
C GLY A 204 3.01 18.94 -14.63
N ASP A 205 2.42 18.59 -15.78
CA ASP A 205 1.31 17.62 -15.93
C ASP A 205 1.78 16.15 -15.69
N VAL A 206 2.07 15.81 -14.44
CA VAL A 206 2.49 14.46 -14.06
C VAL A 206 1.27 13.60 -13.78
N VAL A 207 1.06 12.62 -14.65
CA VAL A 207 0.15 11.49 -14.42
C VAL A 207 0.97 10.31 -13.92
N SER A 208 0.57 9.77 -12.77
CA SER A 208 1.23 8.65 -12.12
C SER A 208 0.64 7.31 -12.58
N ALA A 209 0.18 6.45 -11.68
CA ALA A 209 -0.49 5.21 -12.05
C ALA A 209 -1.83 5.47 -12.76
N ILE A 210 -2.24 4.51 -13.58
CA ILE A 210 -3.51 4.51 -14.33
C ILE A 210 -4.41 3.42 -13.74
N PRO A 211 -5.74 3.65 -13.65
CA PRO A 211 -6.45 4.88 -14.01
C PRO A 211 -6.14 6.00 -13.01
N SER A 212 -6.01 7.22 -13.55
CA SER A 212 -5.74 8.42 -12.74
C SER A 212 -6.87 8.69 -11.76
N SER A 213 -6.52 9.21 -10.60
CA SER A 213 -7.45 9.55 -9.53
C SER A 213 -8.60 10.44 -10.02
N LEU A 214 -9.85 10.16 -9.70
CA LEU A 214 -10.97 11.02 -10.12
C LEU A 214 -11.07 12.34 -9.32
N TRP A 215 -10.24 12.51 -8.29
CA TRP A 215 -10.22 13.75 -7.49
C TRP A 215 -9.83 14.98 -8.32
N TRP A 216 -8.89 14.86 -9.25
CA TRP A 216 -8.45 15.99 -10.07
C TRP A 216 -9.55 16.46 -11.04
N VAL A 217 -10.45 15.56 -11.46
CA VAL A 217 -11.62 15.91 -12.29
C VAL A 217 -12.61 16.74 -11.49
N ARG A 218 -12.79 16.43 -10.20
CA ARG A 218 -13.68 17.19 -9.29
C ARG A 218 -13.10 18.55 -8.91
N ASP A 219 -11.82 18.59 -8.60
CA ASP A 219 -11.08 19.83 -8.33
C ASP A 219 -9.62 19.62 -8.74
N ARG A 220 -9.18 20.37 -9.76
CA ARG A 220 -7.82 20.30 -10.32
C ARG A 220 -6.72 20.64 -9.31
N ARG A 221 -7.07 21.16 -8.13
CA ARG A 221 -6.14 21.43 -7.02
C ARG A 221 -5.88 20.20 -6.16
N ILE A 222 -6.67 19.13 -6.29
CA ILE A 222 -6.56 17.92 -5.49
C ILE A 222 -5.62 16.93 -6.17
N ASN A 223 -4.46 16.77 -5.57
CA ASN A 223 -3.45 15.77 -5.92
C ASN A 223 -3.45 14.71 -4.82
N ARG A 224 -4.40 13.77 -4.87
CA ARG A 224 -4.53 12.65 -3.93
C ARG A 224 -4.92 11.40 -4.71
N HIS A 225 -4.59 10.24 -4.17
CA HIS A 225 -5.03 8.98 -4.74
C HIS A 225 -6.56 8.82 -4.62
N ASP A 226 -7.15 8.01 -5.49
CA ASP A 226 -8.43 7.35 -5.23
C ASP A 226 -8.22 5.84 -5.09
N ARG A 227 -9.30 5.11 -4.83
CA ARG A 227 -9.25 3.68 -4.50
C ARG A 227 -9.28 2.83 -5.76
N ARG A 228 -8.16 2.19 -6.08
CA ARG A 228 -7.99 1.38 -7.30
C ARG A 228 -7.13 0.17 -6.99
N ILE A 229 -7.53 -0.97 -7.56
CA ILE A 229 -6.73 -2.19 -7.58
C ILE A 229 -5.72 -2.08 -8.72
N GLY A 230 -4.46 -2.40 -8.46
CA GLY A 230 -3.39 -2.39 -9.47
C GLY A 230 -2.82 -1.01 -9.82
N ALA A 231 -3.25 0.07 -9.15
CA ALA A 231 -2.77 1.43 -9.41
C ALA A 231 -1.79 1.98 -8.36
N GLY A 232 -1.15 1.08 -7.61
CA GLY A 232 -0.09 1.39 -6.66
C GLY A 232 -0.45 1.14 -5.20
N LEU A 233 0.56 1.21 -4.34
CA LEU A 233 0.43 0.85 -2.93
C LEU A 233 -0.67 1.64 -2.20
N LEU A 234 -0.69 2.97 -2.33
CA LEU A 234 -1.63 3.80 -1.59
C LEU A 234 -3.04 3.74 -2.18
N THR A 235 -3.20 3.40 -3.47
CA THR A 235 -4.54 3.25 -4.06
C THR A 235 -5.26 2.02 -3.49
N GLU A 236 -4.49 1.02 -3.10
CA GLU A 236 -4.97 -0.22 -2.48
C GLU A 236 -5.08 -0.07 -0.96
N TRP A 237 -4.02 0.37 -0.29
CA TRP A 237 -3.95 0.32 1.17
C TRP A 237 -4.35 1.63 1.85
N GLY A 238 -4.33 2.76 1.14
CA GLY A 238 -4.61 4.08 1.71
C GLY A 238 -3.60 4.48 2.76
N TYR A 239 -4.08 5.05 3.86
CA TYR A 239 -3.25 5.62 4.90
C TYR A 239 -2.48 4.56 5.69
N LEU A 240 -1.18 4.41 5.39
CA LEU A 240 -0.36 3.33 5.93
C LEU A 240 -0.10 3.40 7.44
N ALA A 241 -0.34 4.55 8.09
CA ALA A 241 -0.17 4.68 9.54
C ALA A 241 -1.27 4.00 10.36
N TYR A 242 -2.38 3.58 9.75
CA TYR A 242 -3.38 2.77 10.44
C TYR A 242 -2.99 1.29 10.58
N TYR A 243 -1.87 0.86 9.98
CA TYR A 243 -1.43 -0.52 9.95
C TYR A 243 -0.30 -0.79 10.95
N ASP A 244 -0.11 -2.06 11.28
CA ASP A 244 0.95 -2.56 12.17
C ASP A 244 2.32 -2.65 11.46
N ALA A 245 2.50 -1.92 10.36
CA ALA A 245 3.69 -1.95 9.51
C ALA A 245 4.84 -1.07 10.03
N SER A 246 4.62 -0.37 11.15
CA SER A 246 5.54 0.63 11.72
C SER A 246 5.91 1.75 10.75
N ILE A 247 5.13 2.01 9.69
CA ILE A 247 5.44 2.99 8.63
C ILE A 247 4.96 4.39 9.06
N PRO A 248 5.85 5.38 9.28
CA PRO A 248 5.39 6.72 9.63
C PRO A 248 4.71 7.43 8.46
N PRO A 249 3.66 8.22 8.74
CA PRO A 249 2.92 8.98 7.74
C PRO A 249 3.62 10.27 7.32
N ASP A 250 4.78 10.15 6.70
CA ASP A 250 5.57 11.29 6.20
C ASP A 250 5.74 11.22 4.67
N TRP A 251 6.63 12.06 4.16
CA TRP A 251 7.05 12.11 2.76
C TRP A 251 8.21 11.17 2.52
N TYR A 252 8.10 10.40 1.44
CA TYR A 252 9.10 9.41 1.06
C TYR A 252 9.56 9.67 -0.36
N TRP A 253 10.86 9.49 -0.60
CA TRP A 253 11.43 9.58 -1.93
C TRP A 253 10.80 8.56 -2.88
N ALA A 254 10.55 9.00 -4.10
CA ALA A 254 10.08 8.19 -5.21
C ALA A 254 10.76 8.65 -6.48
N ARG A 255 10.87 7.73 -7.45
CA ARG A 255 11.38 8.03 -8.79
C ARG A 255 10.28 8.50 -9.74
N GLY A 256 10.58 9.41 -10.65
CA GLY A 256 9.60 9.90 -11.63
C GLY A 256 10.21 10.54 -12.88
N PRO A 257 9.37 10.94 -13.86
CA PRO A 257 9.81 11.31 -15.20
C PRO A 257 10.50 12.68 -15.30
N ALA A 258 10.12 13.66 -14.46
CA ALA A 258 10.68 15.02 -14.51
C ALA A 258 11.79 15.26 -13.46
N GLU A 259 12.47 14.21 -13.01
CA GLU A 259 13.61 14.37 -12.11
C GLU A 259 14.80 15.00 -12.82
N ASN A 260 15.52 15.87 -12.11
CA ASN A 260 16.74 16.47 -12.62
C ASN A 260 17.88 16.33 -11.61
N SER A 261 19.01 16.98 -11.86
CA SER A 261 20.19 16.91 -10.96
C SER A 261 19.94 17.52 -9.58
N VAL A 262 18.90 18.36 -9.42
CA VAL A 262 18.64 19.16 -8.22
C VAL A 262 17.40 18.68 -7.46
N TYR A 263 16.34 18.28 -8.16
CA TYR A 263 15.02 17.95 -7.61
C TYR A 263 14.62 16.50 -7.89
N ALA A 264 13.92 15.90 -6.94
CA ALA A 264 13.31 14.58 -7.05
C ALA A 264 11.86 14.58 -6.54
N TYR A 265 11.12 13.54 -6.89
CA TYR A 265 9.76 13.36 -6.39
C TYR A 265 9.76 12.79 -4.98
N HIS A 266 8.78 13.23 -4.20
CA HIS A 266 8.37 12.50 -3.01
C HIS A 266 6.86 12.32 -2.98
N VAL A 267 6.43 11.28 -2.29
CA VAL A 267 5.02 10.95 -2.10
C VAL A 267 4.70 10.95 -0.61
N SER A 268 3.62 11.61 -0.24
CA SER A 268 3.08 11.53 1.11
C SER A 268 2.34 10.21 1.30
N LEU A 269 2.75 9.42 2.28
CA LEU A 269 2.06 8.16 2.63
C LEU A 269 0.71 8.39 3.33
N ALA A 270 0.34 9.65 3.59
CA ALA A 270 -0.98 10.00 4.15
C ALA A 270 -2.10 10.01 3.11
N GLY A 271 -1.83 10.52 1.91
CA GLY A 271 -2.87 10.75 0.90
C GLY A 271 -2.38 10.57 -0.53
N GLY A 272 -1.16 10.08 -0.75
CA GLY A 272 -0.60 9.84 -2.07
C GLY A 272 -0.30 11.12 -2.84
N GLN A 273 -0.21 12.27 -2.16
CA GLN A 273 0.18 13.54 -2.77
C GLN A 273 1.57 13.43 -3.37
N ILE A 274 1.74 13.87 -4.61
CA ILE A 274 3.03 13.96 -5.29
C ILE A 274 3.55 15.40 -5.19
N ARG A 275 4.84 15.58 -4.89
CA ARG A 275 5.52 16.87 -5.02
C ARG A 275 6.97 16.65 -5.45
N ILE A 276 7.63 17.72 -5.89
CA ILE A 276 9.08 17.73 -6.03
C ILE A 276 9.73 18.56 -4.93
N ILE A 277 10.93 18.15 -4.53
CA ILE A 277 11.75 18.90 -3.58
C ILE A 277 13.24 18.69 -3.84
N TRP A 278 14.07 19.61 -3.36
CA TRP A 278 15.52 19.54 -3.47
C TRP A 278 16.06 18.22 -2.89
N LYS A 279 16.90 17.52 -3.66
CA LYS A 279 17.44 16.18 -3.35
C LYS A 279 18.23 16.11 -2.05
N GLY A 280 18.74 17.23 -1.57
CA GLY A 280 19.46 17.32 -0.30
C GLY A 280 18.57 17.42 0.95
N ASN A 281 17.24 17.35 0.81
CA ASN A 281 16.36 17.21 1.96
C ASN A 281 16.32 15.77 2.47
N ASP A 282 16.01 15.60 3.75
CA ASP A 282 15.76 14.27 4.30
C ASP A 282 14.33 13.83 4.00
N ARG A 283 14.17 12.60 3.48
CA ARG A 283 12.87 11.92 3.34
C ARG A 283 13.04 10.43 3.61
N GLY A 284 11.93 9.76 3.90
CA GLY A 284 11.92 8.30 4.02
C GLY A 284 12.22 7.61 2.68
N ALA A 285 12.57 6.33 2.70
CA ALA A 285 12.71 5.51 1.50
C ALA A 285 11.55 4.53 1.36
N MET A 286 10.99 4.44 0.15
CA MET A 286 10.13 3.35 -0.27
C MET A 286 10.93 2.47 -1.23
N CYS A 287 11.31 1.30 -0.77
CA CYS A 287 12.03 0.32 -1.56
C CYS A 287 11.04 -0.74 -2.03
N VAL A 288 11.09 -1.08 -3.32
CA VAL A 288 10.21 -2.09 -3.93
C VAL A 288 11.06 -3.18 -4.57
N THR A 289 10.53 -4.40 -4.57
CA THR A 289 11.12 -5.51 -5.34
C THR A 289 11.33 -5.09 -6.79
N PRO A 290 12.48 -5.40 -7.41
CA PRO A 290 12.82 -4.99 -8.78
C PRO A 290 11.73 -5.25 -9.80
#